data_AF-A0A377DSY8-F1
#
_entry.id   AF-A0A377DSY8-F1
#
_cell.length_a   1.000
_cell.length_b   1.000
_cell.length_c   1.000
_cell.angle_alpha   90.00
_cell.angle_beta   90.00
_cell.angle_gamma   90.00
#
_symmetry.space_group_name_H-M   'P 1'
#
loop_
_entity.id
_entity.type
_entity.pdbx_description
1 polymer ?
#
loop_
_entity_poly.entity_id
_entity_poly.type
_entity_poly.pdbx_seq_one_letter_code
_entity_poly.pdbx_strand_id
1 'polypeptide(L)' 'MKLQGVIFDLDGVITDTAHLHFQAWQQIAAEIGISIDAQF' A
#
# COMPACT_ATOMS: atom_id res chain seq x y z
N MET A 1 -7.61 -30.84 -16.31
CA MET A 1 -7.37 -29.38 -16.41
C MET A 1 -5.97 -29.12 -15.90
N LYS A 2 -5.12 -28.36 -16.61
CA LYS A 2 -3.73 -28.08 -16.19
C LYS A 2 -3.66 -26.62 -15.76
N LEU A 3 -2.97 -26.33 -14.66
CA LEU A 3 -2.72 -24.96 -14.21
C LEU A 3 -2.03 -24.19 -15.34
N GLN A 4 -2.61 -23.04 -15.72
CA GLN A 4 -2.12 -22.24 -16.84
C GLN A 4 -1.31 -21.02 -16.40
N GLY A 5 -1.43 -20.62 -15.12
CA GLY A 5 -0.68 -19.52 -14.54
C GLY A 5 -1.21 -19.14 -13.16
N VAL A 6 -0.42 -18.35 -12.43
CA VAL A 6 -0.79 -17.75 -11.14
C VAL A 6 -0.47 -16.26 -11.23
N ILE A 7 -1.41 -15.43 -10.79
CA ILE A 7 -1.23 -13.98 -10.71
C ILE A 7 -1.05 -13.65 -9.23
N PHE A 8 -0.01 -12.90 -8.93
CA PHE A 8 0.31 -12.44 -7.59
C PHE A 8 0.05 -10.94 -7.50
N ASP A 9 -0.51 -10.54 -6.37
CA ASP A 9 -0.44 -9.16 -5.91
C ASP A 9 1.01 -8.83 -5.49
N LEU A 10 1.31 -7.55 -5.32
CA LEU A 10 2.61 -7.07 -4.90
C LEU A 10 2.68 -6.89 -3.38
N ASP A 11 1.84 -6.01 -2.85
CA ASP A 11 1.86 -5.59 -1.45
C ASP A 11 1.41 -6.71 -0.51
N GLY A 12 2.26 -7.09 0.45
CA GLY A 12 1.98 -8.17 1.39
C GLY A 12 2.05 -9.59 0.79
N VAL A 13 2.31 -9.72 -0.51
CA VAL A 13 2.47 -11.01 -1.20
C VAL A 13 3.90 -11.21 -1.67
N ILE A 14 4.44 -10.26 -2.45
CA ILE A 14 5.83 -10.29 -2.91
C ILE A 14 6.71 -9.40 -2.02
N THR A 15 6.20 -8.25 -1.58
CA THR A 15 6.92 -7.33 -0.70
C THR A 15 5.95 -6.42 0.04
N ASP A 16 6.37 -5.84 1.17
CA ASP A 16 5.58 -4.86 1.90
C ASP A 16 5.92 -3.43 1.49
N THR A 17 5.04 -2.76 0.74
CA THR A 17 5.21 -1.34 0.35
C THR A 17 4.05 -0.43 0.77
N ALA A 18 2.98 -0.98 1.35
CA ALA A 18 1.83 -0.21 1.87
C ALA A 18 2.23 0.92 2.85
N HIS A 19 3.25 0.69 3.68
CA HIS A 19 3.75 1.71 4.61
C HIS A 19 4.42 2.90 3.91
N LEU A 20 5.09 2.67 2.76
CA LEU A 20 5.70 3.72 1.96
C LEU A 20 4.62 4.59 1.30
N HIS A 21 3.56 3.94 0.80
CA HIS A 21 2.39 4.66 0.30
C HIS A 21 1.74 5.50 1.40
N PHE A 22 1.56 4.95 2.60
CA PHE A 22 1.03 5.70 3.74
C PHE A 22 1.89 6.93 4.06
N GLN A 23 3.21 6.79 4.11
CA GLN A 23 4.12 7.92 4.36
C GLN A 23 3.99 9.01 3.30
N ALA A 24 3.95 8.64 2.02
CA ALA A 24 3.77 9.59 0.92
C ALA A 24 2.43 10.33 1.01
N TRP A 25 1.35 9.61 1.32
CA TRP A 25 0.02 10.21 1.50
C TRP A 25 -0.07 11.08 2.75
N GLN A 26 0.57 10.68 3.84
CA GLN A 26 0.60 11.45 5.08
C GLN A 26 1.32 12.79 4.86
N GLN A 27 2.42 12.79 4.09
CA GLN A 27 3.15 14.00 3.76
C GLN A 27 2.25 15.03 3.06
N ILE A 28 1.57 14.63 1.97
CA ILE A 28 0.70 15.54 1.23
C ILE A 28 -0.55 15.95 2.03
N ALA A 29 -1.09 15.04 2.85
CA ALA A 29 -2.21 15.35 3.73
C ALA A 29 -1.83 16.44 4.75
N ALA A 30 -0.64 16.33 5.34
CA ALA A 30 -0.13 17.32 6.29
C ALA A 30 0.03 18.72 5.65
N GLU A 31 0.46 18.79 4.38
CA GLU A 31 0.59 20.06 3.65
C GLU A 31 -0.75 20.79 3.48
N ILE A 32 -1.87 20.06 3.42
CA ILE A 32 -3.23 20.63 3.29
C ILE A 32 -3.99 20.66 4.63
N GLY A 33 -3.30 20.45 5.75
CA GLY A 33 -3.89 20.51 7.10
C GLY A 33 -4.78 19.32 7.45
N ILE A 34 -4.64 18.19 6.74
CA ILE A 34 -5.36 16.95 7.03
C ILE A 34 -4.44 15.98 7.76
N SER A 35 -4.91 15.43 8.87
CA SER A 35 -4.22 14.35 9.59
C SER A 35 -4.85 13.01 9.25
N ILE A 36 -4.02 12.05 8.85
CA ILE A 36 -4.40 10.66 8.60
C ILE A 36 -3.53 9.72 9.43
N ASP A 37 -4.12 8.62 9.90
CA ASP A 37 -3.43 7.58 10.66
C ASP A 37 -3.47 6.24 9.92
N ALA A 38 -2.63 5.31 10.38
CA ALA A 38 -2.53 3.96 9.82
C ALA A 38 -3.38 2.95 10.62
N GLN A 39 -4.54 3.36 11.14
CA GLN A 39 -5.45 2.41 11.78
C GLN A 39 -6.06 1.49 10.72
N PHE A 40 -5.83 0.19 10.91
CA PHE A 40 -6.46 -0.91 10.19
C PHE A 40 -7.40 -1.67 11.13
#